data_AF-A0A7S4HHE6-F1
#
_entry.id   AF-A0A7S4HHE6-F1
#
_cell.length_a   1.000
_cell.length_b   1.000
_cell.length_c   1.000
_cell.angle_alpha   90.00
_cell.angle_beta   90.00
_cell.angle_gamma   90.00
#
_symmetry.space_group_name_H-M   'P 1'
#
loop_
_entity.id
_entity.type
_entity.pdbx_description
1 polymer ?
#
loop_
_entity_poly.entity_id
_entity_poly.type
_entity_poly.pdbx_seq_one_letter_code
_entity_poly.pdbx_strand_id
1 'polypeptide(L)'
;MRKFSNFERLLEQDPTGTVMQYIYVGDTGELDQEAGETMLREYPEVVKAVFLHVVSDRPDPVVPPPKIINGRPVVFFRTYVGAAARAAQLGLMDEGGMMRVVAAAEEALGDLNRDSEKWADLNRDITLAYRTLSAESA
;
A
#
# COMPACT_ATOMS: atom_id res chain seq x y z
N MET A 1 0.94 22.42 -1.38
CA MET A 1 0.46 21.07 -1.03
C MET A 1 -1.01 20.85 -1.46
N ARG A 2 -1.26 20.60 -2.76
CA ARG A 2 -2.63 20.47 -3.32
C ARG A 2 -3.34 19.18 -2.92
N LYS A 3 -2.62 18.05 -2.84
CA LYS A 3 -3.19 16.74 -2.45
C LYS A 3 -3.73 16.75 -1.01
N PHE A 4 -3.00 17.38 -0.08
CA PHE A 4 -3.46 17.61 1.29
C PHE A 4 -4.69 18.51 1.38
N SER A 5 -4.69 19.68 0.71
CA SER A 5 -5.86 20.56 0.71
C SER A 5 -7.11 19.91 0.09
N ASN A 6 -6.93 19.00 -0.88
CA ASN A 6 -8.05 18.22 -1.42
C ASN A 6 -8.58 17.20 -0.40
N PHE A 7 -7.71 16.59 0.41
CA PHE A 7 -8.12 15.70 1.48
C PHE A 7 -8.92 16.43 2.56
N GLU A 8 -8.52 17.64 2.95
CA GLU A 8 -9.28 18.46 3.90
C GLU A 8 -10.70 18.75 3.38
N ARG A 9 -10.83 19.08 2.09
CA ARG A 9 -12.14 19.25 1.45
C ARG A 9 -12.96 17.97 1.40
N LEU A 10 -12.32 16.81 1.27
CA LEU A 10 -13.00 15.52 1.31
C LEU A 10 -13.59 15.27 2.71
N LEU A 11 -12.85 15.60 3.77
CA LEU A 11 -13.33 15.49 5.16
C LEU A 11 -14.56 16.39 5.42
N GLU A 12 -14.57 17.60 4.86
CA GLU A 12 -15.71 18.53 4.98
C GLU A 12 -16.97 18.05 4.25
N GLN A 13 -16.82 17.17 3.25
CA GLN A 13 -17.91 16.74 2.38
C GLN A 13 -18.62 15.47 2.83
N ASP A 14 -18.26 14.90 4.00
CA ASP A 14 -18.84 13.64 4.46
C ASP A 14 -20.36 13.75 4.71
N PRO A 15 -21.19 13.20 3.81
CA PRO A 15 -22.64 13.37 3.88
C PRO A 15 -23.28 12.38 4.86
N THR A 16 -22.51 11.45 5.43
CA THR A 16 -23.03 10.32 6.20
C THR A 16 -23.09 10.58 7.71
N GLY A 17 -22.40 11.62 8.19
CA GLY A 17 -22.24 11.92 9.62
C GLY A 17 -21.40 10.89 10.39
N THR A 18 -20.78 9.93 9.70
CA THR A 18 -19.90 8.91 10.27
C THR A 18 -18.46 9.30 10.00
N VAL A 19 -17.57 9.24 11.00
CA VAL A 19 -16.15 9.52 10.76
C VAL A 19 -15.53 8.41 9.90
N MET A 20 -15.31 8.69 8.62
CA MET A 20 -14.67 7.76 7.69
C MET A 20 -13.18 7.57 8.01
N GLN A 21 -12.68 6.36 7.74
CA GLN A 21 -11.27 6.02 7.89
C GLN A 21 -10.63 5.86 6.52
N TYR A 22 -9.41 6.38 6.38
CA TYR A 22 -8.72 6.50 5.10
C TYR A 22 -7.39 5.77 5.09
N ILE A 23 -7.06 5.19 3.93
CA ILE A 23 -5.73 4.70 3.59
C ILE A 23 -5.25 5.54 2.41
N TYR A 24 -4.08 6.15 2.54
CA TYR A 24 -3.47 6.89 1.44
C TYR A 24 -2.57 5.96 0.63
N VAL A 25 -2.75 5.93 -0.69
CA VAL A 25 -1.89 5.18 -1.61
C VAL A 25 -1.33 6.16 -2.65
N GLY A 26 -0.01 6.18 -2.80
CA GLY A 26 0.69 7.05 -3.76
C GLY A 26 2.03 6.46 -4.16
N ASP A 27 2.94 7.28 -4.67
CA ASP A 27 4.28 6.86 -5.08
C ASP A 27 5.43 7.74 -4.51
N THR A 28 6.67 7.32 -4.71
CA THR A 28 7.88 8.06 -4.29
C THR A 28 8.45 8.98 -5.36
N GLY A 29 7.86 9.03 -6.57
CA GLY A 29 8.33 9.83 -7.69
C GLY A 29 7.84 11.28 -7.65
N GLU A 30 6.72 11.54 -6.97
CA GLU A 30 6.14 12.87 -6.78
C GLU A 30 6.10 13.33 -5.31
N LEU A 31 5.34 14.39 -5.02
CA LEU A 31 5.08 14.91 -3.67
C LEU A 31 4.07 14.08 -2.86
N ASP A 32 3.86 12.81 -3.25
CA ASP A 32 2.93 11.89 -2.59
C ASP A 32 3.38 11.48 -1.21
N GLN A 33 4.69 11.26 -1.05
CA GLN A 33 5.25 10.96 0.26
C GLN A 33 5.04 12.13 1.22
N GLU A 34 5.36 13.36 0.82
CA GLU A 34 5.15 14.54 1.65
C GLU A 34 3.66 14.71 1.99
N ALA A 35 2.78 14.45 1.03
CA ALA A 35 1.34 14.50 1.25
C ALA A 35 0.83 13.47 2.24
N GLY A 36 1.12 12.18 2.03
CA GLY A 36 0.69 11.11 2.92
C GLY A 36 1.25 11.29 4.34
N GLU A 37 2.53 11.66 4.46
CA GLU A 37 3.14 11.90 5.78
C GLU A 37 2.54 13.10 6.50
N THR A 38 2.16 14.15 5.76
CA THR A 38 1.47 15.31 6.34
C THR A 38 0.06 14.93 6.79
N MET A 39 -0.67 14.15 6.00
CA MET A 39 -1.98 13.62 6.42
C MET A 39 -1.88 12.78 7.71
N LEU A 40 -0.84 11.95 7.87
CA LEU A 40 -0.62 11.21 9.12
C LEU A 40 -0.23 12.10 10.30
N ARG A 41 0.47 13.21 10.06
CA ARG A 41 0.85 14.16 11.11
C ARG A 41 -0.36 14.94 11.62
N GLU A 42 -1.18 15.44 10.71
CA GLU A 42 -2.30 16.35 11.02
C GLU A 42 -3.61 15.61 11.35
N TYR A 43 -3.85 14.44 10.73
CA TYR A 43 -5.11 13.69 10.84
C TYR A 43 -4.92 12.19 11.18
N PRO A 44 -4.10 11.81 12.19
CA PRO A 44 -3.82 10.41 12.54
C PRO A 44 -5.05 9.62 13.04
N GLU A 45 -6.11 10.30 13.44
CA GLU A 45 -7.36 9.70 13.91
C GLU A 45 -8.18 9.11 12.75
N VAL A 46 -8.12 9.71 11.56
CA VAL A 46 -8.84 9.23 10.37
C VAL A 46 -7.95 8.53 9.35
N VAL A 47 -6.68 8.93 9.18
CA VAL A 47 -5.77 8.26 8.25
C VAL A 47 -5.05 7.12 8.97
N LYS A 48 -5.31 5.88 8.55
CA LYS A 48 -4.84 4.67 9.26
C LYS A 48 -3.50 4.17 8.76
N ALA A 49 -3.14 4.43 7.51
CA ALA A 49 -1.84 4.07 6.94
C ALA A 49 -1.58 4.85 5.65
N VAL A 50 -0.30 4.88 5.27
CA VAL A 50 0.18 5.38 3.98
C VAL A 50 0.95 4.25 3.30
N PHE A 51 0.63 3.98 2.03
CA PHE A 51 1.34 3.03 1.18
C PHE A 51 1.95 3.79 0.00
N LEU A 52 3.26 3.64 -0.21
CA LEU A 52 4.01 4.35 -1.25
C LEU A 52 4.69 3.36 -2.19
N HIS A 53 4.26 3.37 -3.45
CA HIS A 53 4.90 2.62 -4.52
C HIS A 53 6.27 3.23 -4.83
N VAL A 54 7.32 2.43 -4.71
CA VAL A 54 8.69 2.87 -4.98
C VAL A 54 8.90 2.94 -6.49
N VAL A 55 8.89 4.16 -7.03
CA VAL A 55 9.17 4.44 -8.43
C VAL A 55 10.63 4.87 -8.56
N SER A 56 11.33 4.30 -9.54
CA SER A 56 12.72 4.63 -9.83
C SER A 56 13.03 4.40 -11.30
N ASP A 57 13.92 5.24 -11.84
CA ASP A 57 14.52 5.04 -13.16
C ASP A 57 15.62 3.97 -13.16
N ARG A 58 16.00 3.48 -11.98
CA ARG A 58 17.01 2.43 -11.82
C ARG A 58 16.35 1.06 -11.77
N PRO A 59 16.94 0.04 -12.41
CA PRO A 59 16.56 -1.35 -12.15
C PRO A 59 16.79 -1.69 -10.68
N ASP A 60 15.91 -2.54 -10.12
CA ASP A 60 15.93 -2.99 -8.73
C ASP A 60 16.10 -1.88 -7.66
N PRO A 61 15.15 -0.93 -7.54
CA PRO A 61 15.26 0.14 -6.55
C PRO A 61 15.21 -0.39 -5.13
N VAL A 62 16.10 0.15 -4.29
CA VAL A 62 16.09 -0.13 -2.85
C VAL A 62 14.80 0.40 -2.24
N VAL A 63 13.98 -0.51 -1.73
CA VAL A 63 12.75 -0.17 -1.01
C VAL A 63 13.12 0.38 0.36
N PRO A 64 12.73 1.63 0.71
CA PRO A 64 12.98 2.16 2.04
C PRO A 64 12.31 1.31 3.13
N PRO A 65 12.90 1.21 4.33
CA PRO A 65 12.25 0.50 5.42
C PRO A 65 10.94 1.18 5.80
N PRO A 66 9.93 0.43 6.26
CA PRO A 66 8.69 1.01 6.77
C PRO A 66 8.98 1.89 7.99
N LYS A 67 8.16 2.91 8.20
CA LYS A 67 8.26 3.81 9.35
C LYS A 67 6.90 4.07 9.99
N ILE A 68 6.91 4.64 11.19
CA ILE A 68 5.71 5.00 11.94
C ILE A 68 5.67 6.51 12.15
N ILE A 69 4.52 7.12 11.89
CA ILE A 69 4.23 8.54 12.17
C ILE A 69 2.95 8.58 13.00
N ASN A 70 3.01 9.17 14.21
CA ASN A 70 1.87 9.25 15.12
C ASN A 70 1.15 7.90 15.36
N GLY A 71 1.91 6.81 15.45
CA GLY A 71 1.36 5.46 15.64
C GLY A 71 0.76 4.82 14.39
N ARG A 72 0.88 5.45 13.22
CA ARG A 72 0.38 4.95 11.93
C ARG A 72 1.52 4.53 10.99
N PRO A 73 1.38 3.42 10.27
CA PRO A 73 2.41 2.92 9.38
C PRO A 73 2.48 3.69 8.06
N VAL A 74 3.72 3.93 7.63
CA VAL A 74 4.11 4.27 6.27
C VAL A 74 4.85 3.05 5.70
N VAL A 75 4.29 2.48 4.64
CA VAL A 75 4.78 1.26 3.99
C VAL A 75 5.25 1.60 2.59
N PHE A 76 6.47 1.20 2.26
CA PHE A 76 7.00 1.27 0.91
C PHE A 76 6.88 -0.09 0.25
N PHE A 77 6.48 -0.13 -1.02
CA PHE A 77 6.26 -1.38 -1.75
C PHE A 77 6.64 -1.26 -3.23
N ARG A 78 6.86 -2.41 -3.89
CA ARG A 78 7.11 -2.49 -5.34
C ARG A 78 5.96 -3.12 -6.12
N THR A 79 5.27 -4.08 -5.52
CA THR A 79 4.11 -4.70 -6.15
C THR A 79 2.85 -4.48 -5.32
N TYR A 80 1.71 -4.39 -5.98
CA TYR A 80 0.42 -4.32 -5.29
C TYR A 80 0.11 -5.58 -4.49
N VAL A 81 0.70 -6.73 -4.83
CA VAL A 81 0.61 -7.95 -4.01
C VAL A 81 1.33 -7.75 -2.68
N GLY A 82 2.54 -7.20 -2.70
CA GLY A 82 3.27 -6.84 -1.48
C GLY A 82 2.53 -5.82 -0.62
N ALA A 83 1.90 -4.82 -1.25
CA ALA A 83 1.05 -3.85 -0.55
C ALA A 83 -0.16 -4.52 0.12
N ALA A 84 -0.87 -5.39 -0.61
CA ALA A 84 -2.03 -6.11 -0.10
C ALA A 84 -1.67 -7.06 1.04
N ALA A 85 -0.57 -7.81 0.92
CA ALA A 85 -0.06 -8.67 1.98
C ALA A 85 0.26 -7.87 3.24
N ARG A 86 0.90 -6.70 3.08
CA ARG A 86 1.19 -5.84 4.23
C ARG A 86 -0.06 -5.21 4.82
N ALA A 87 -1.06 -4.86 4.01
CA ALA A 87 -2.34 -4.36 4.48
C ALA A 87 -3.10 -5.43 5.30
N ALA A 88 -3.08 -6.68 4.86
CA ALA A 88 -3.68 -7.80 5.59
C ALA A 88 -3.01 -8.01 6.96
N GLN A 89 -1.67 -8.06 7.01
CA GLN A 89 -0.90 -8.17 8.26
C GLN A 89 -1.16 -7.03 9.25
N LEU A 90 -1.55 -5.85 8.76
CA LEU A 90 -1.86 -4.69 9.58
C LEU A 90 -3.35 -4.63 9.99
N GLY A 91 -4.16 -5.61 9.58
CA GLY A 91 -5.61 -5.64 9.82
C GLY A 91 -6.40 -4.60 9.01
N LEU A 92 -5.80 -4.07 7.93
CA LEU A 92 -6.40 -3.03 7.07
C LEU A 92 -7.14 -3.63 5.87
N MET A 93 -6.95 -4.92 5.61
CA MET A 93 -7.55 -5.67 4.52
C MET A 93 -7.85 -7.08 5.04
N ASP A 94 -8.97 -7.65 4.65
CA ASP A 94 -9.28 -9.04 4.94
C ASP A 94 -8.53 -9.99 4.00
N GLU A 95 -8.44 -11.26 4.39
CA GLU A 95 -7.81 -12.31 3.59
C GLU A 95 -8.40 -12.37 2.16
N GLY A 96 -9.73 -12.32 2.06
CA GLY A 96 -10.42 -12.36 0.77
C GLY A 96 -10.05 -11.18 -0.14
N GLY A 97 -9.87 -9.99 0.43
CA GLY A 97 -9.39 -8.80 -0.27
C GLY A 97 -7.98 -8.98 -0.81
N MET A 98 -7.07 -9.51 0.01
CA MET A 98 -5.70 -9.80 -0.41
C MET A 98 -5.69 -10.83 -1.55
N MET A 99 -6.49 -11.90 -1.44
CA MET A 99 -6.54 -12.96 -2.44
C MET A 99 -7.07 -12.48 -3.80
N ARG A 100 -7.97 -11.50 -3.84
CA ARG A 100 -8.39 -10.87 -5.11
C ARG A 100 -7.23 -10.14 -5.81
N VAL A 101 -6.34 -9.51 -5.04
CA VAL A 101 -5.14 -8.85 -5.59
C VAL A 101 -4.14 -9.89 -6.11
N VAL A 102 -3.94 -10.98 -5.36
CA VAL A 102 -3.10 -12.11 -5.79
C VAL A 102 -3.60 -12.71 -7.10
N ALA A 103 -4.90 -13.00 -7.21
CA ALA A 103 -5.48 -13.59 -8.42
C ALA A 103 -5.29 -12.69 -9.65
N ALA A 104 -5.55 -11.38 -9.52
CA ALA A 104 -5.33 -10.42 -10.60
C ALA A 104 -3.84 -10.30 -10.99
N ALA A 105 -2.94 -10.43 -10.01
CA ALA A 105 -1.50 -10.45 -10.27
C ALA A 105 -1.04 -11.74 -10.97
N GLU A 106 -1.57 -12.90 -10.60
CA GLU A 106 -1.28 -14.18 -11.25
C GLU A 106 -1.72 -14.19 -12.72
N GLU A 107 -2.89 -13.63 -13.02
CA GLU A 107 -3.36 -13.42 -14.39
C GLU A 107 -2.36 -12.56 -15.18
N ALA A 108 -1.94 -11.42 -14.62
CA ALA A 108 -0.94 -10.55 -15.24
C ALA A 108 0.45 -11.19 -15.35
N LEU A 109 0.82 -12.10 -14.45
CA LEU A 109 2.10 -12.82 -14.44
C LEU A 109 2.20 -13.78 -15.63
N GLY A 110 1.08 -14.38 -16.06
CA GLY A 110 1.02 -15.32 -17.19
C GLY A 110 1.53 -14.75 -18.50
N ASP A 111 1.39 -13.44 -18.68
CA ASP A 111 1.80 -12.71 -19.89
C ASP A 111 3.22 -12.14 -19.83
N LEU A 112 3.90 -12.24 -18.68
CA LEU A 112 5.24 -11.68 -18.48
C LEU A 112 6.35 -12.67 -18.86
N ASN A 113 7.45 -12.13 -19.38
CA ASN A 113 8.69 -12.88 -19.54
C ASN A 113 9.22 -13.29 -18.16
N ARG A 114 9.45 -14.59 -17.95
CA ARG A 114 9.94 -15.17 -16.69
C ARG A 114 11.33 -14.66 -16.27
N ASP A 115 12.13 -14.21 -17.24
CA ASP A 115 13.46 -13.65 -16.98
C ASP A 115 13.42 -12.16 -16.62
N SER A 116 12.22 -11.54 -16.58
CA SER A 116 12.08 -10.12 -16.23
C SER A 116 12.10 -9.88 -14.71
N GLU A 117 12.65 -8.74 -14.29
CA GLU A 117 12.62 -8.29 -12.89
C GLU A 117 11.17 -8.22 -12.36
N LYS A 118 10.24 -7.74 -13.20
CA LYS A 118 8.82 -7.65 -12.86
C LYS A 118 8.21 -9.01 -12.51
N TRP A 119 8.58 -10.06 -13.26
CA TRP A 119 8.14 -11.42 -12.96
C TRP A 119 8.71 -11.90 -11.62
N ALA A 120 10.01 -11.68 -11.40
CA ALA A 120 10.69 -12.09 -10.18
C ALA A 120 10.08 -11.43 -8.92
N ASP A 121 9.81 -10.12 -8.97
CA ASP A 121 9.18 -9.40 -7.87
C ASP A 121 7.77 -9.89 -7.59
N LEU A 122 6.97 -10.05 -8.63
CA LEU A 122 5.57 -10.44 -8.47
C LEU A 122 5.46 -11.88 -7.94
N ASN A 123 6.27 -12.80 -8.46
CA ASN A 123 6.33 -14.18 -7.96
C ASN A 123 6.79 -14.25 -6.49
N ARG A 124 7.76 -13.42 -6.10
CA ARG A 124 8.22 -13.29 -4.71
C ARG A 124 7.10 -12.83 -3.78
N ASP A 125 6.40 -11.77 -4.16
CA ASP A 125 5.35 -11.16 -3.34
C ASP A 125 4.09 -12.05 -3.27
N ILE A 126 3.74 -12.76 -4.35
CA ILE A 126 2.69 -13.80 -4.34
C ILE A 126 3.05 -14.89 -3.33
N THR A 127 4.29 -15.39 -3.37
CA THR A 127 4.76 -16.40 -2.41
C THR A 127 4.68 -15.90 -0.97
N LEU A 128 5.02 -14.64 -0.73
CA LEU A 128 4.91 -14.01 0.59
C LEU A 128 3.46 -13.84 1.05
N ALA A 129 2.55 -13.47 0.14
CA ALA A 129 1.13 -13.34 0.44
C ALA A 129 0.55 -14.68 0.93
N TYR A 130 0.83 -15.78 0.23
CA TYR A 130 0.39 -17.12 0.66
C TYR A 130 0.95 -17.54 2.04
N ARG A 131 2.19 -17.15 2.37
CA ARG A 131 2.77 -17.43 3.71
C ARG A 131 2.06 -16.67 4.83
N THR A 132 1.54 -15.48 4.54
CA THR A 132 0.78 -14.69 5.51
C THR A 132 -0.47 -15.44 5.96
N LEU A 133 -1.13 -16.17 5.06
CA LEU A 133 -2.29 -17.03 5.35
C LEU A 133 -1.94 -18.21 6.27
N SER A 134 -0.80 -18.83 6.01
CA SER A 134 -0.36 -20.01 6.76
C SER A 134 0.03 -19.69 8.21
N ALA A 135 0.42 -18.45 8.48
CA ALA A 135 0.82 -17.99 9.82
C ALA A 135 -0.37 -17.62 10.72
N GLU A 136 -1.56 -17.33 10.16
CA GLU A 136 -2.78 -17.05 10.92
C GLU A 136 -3.58 -18.31 11.29
N SER A 137 -3.22 -19.47 10.70
CA SER A 137 -3.86 -20.78 10.96
C SER A 137 -3.14 -21.65 12.00
N ALA A 138 -2.11 -21.13 12.67
CA ALA A 138 -1.27 -21.84 13.65
C ALA A 138 -1.35 -21.20 15.04
#